data_AF-A0A1E4GZN9-F1
#
_entry.id   AF-A0A1E4GZN9-F1
#
_cell.length_a   1.000
_cell.length_b   1.000
_cell.length_c   1.000
_cell.angle_alpha   90.00
_cell.angle_beta   90.00
_cell.angle_gamma   90.00
#
_symmetry.space_group_name_H-M   'P 1'
#
loop_
_entity.id
_entity.type
_entity.pdbx_description
1 polymer ?
#
loop_
_entity_poly.entity_id
_entity_poly.type
_entity_poly.pdbx_seq_one_letter_code
_entity_poly.pdbx_strand_id
1 'polypeptide(L)'
;MLSIALGGQDSLAQTPPAAAELKPYRIADFEKVVLPSAPDAFAGKTFRLKIKGDTLISFGLGYRFVAMNSEPISANVGGLEFTIPPGEIFTQRKVKGGAMSDLPAQAVILCQAPVQRNFGQALVGAATLGLTEFAARYLSDVQVCGVDADVDGKMEKLFLGGANRSADLGFSDIVPVAYVARENFAVPGVNLAVRITDVLLFGPQITVGVMNGQKFTALSTLSFEKNGKMVRSTAYESIKVKKLPQDIAIGSALLTVKSYDPIEKMFDVEVKRDFEVALVDWIINPEVIYIYF
;
A
#
# COMPACT_ATOMS: atom_id res chain seq x y z
N MET A 1 -63.56 29.52 -36.04
CA MET A 1 -63.04 28.16 -35.75
C MET A 1 -61.69 28.03 -36.43
N LEU A 2 -60.65 27.63 -35.67
CA LEU A 2 -59.34 27.04 -36.08
C LEU A 2 -58.49 27.76 -37.15
N SER A 3 -57.15 27.69 -37.21
CA SER A 3 -56.01 27.65 -36.28
C SER A 3 -54.75 27.44 -37.15
N ILE A 4 -53.66 28.19 -36.88
CA ILE A 4 -52.22 27.78 -36.93
C ILE A 4 -51.63 27.50 -38.35
N ALA A 5 -50.38 27.82 -38.75
CA ALA A 5 -49.11 28.04 -38.06
C ALA A 5 -48.17 28.98 -38.85
N LEU A 6 -47.37 29.74 -38.11
CA LEU A 6 -46.12 30.35 -38.55
C LEU A 6 -45.00 29.30 -38.48
N GLY A 7 -44.37 28.99 -39.61
CA GLY A 7 -42.94 28.68 -39.65
C GLY A 7 -42.20 30.01 -39.85
N GLY A 8 -40.98 30.23 -39.42
CA GLY A 8 -39.97 29.43 -38.76
C GLY A 8 -38.72 30.32 -38.77
N GLN A 9 -38.06 30.48 -37.63
CA GLN A 9 -36.67 30.95 -37.60
C GLN A 9 -36.00 30.18 -36.48
N ASP A 10 -35.29 29.14 -36.89
CA ASP A 10 -34.41 28.34 -36.06
C ASP A 10 -33.31 29.23 -35.47
N SER A 11 -33.49 29.65 -34.22
CA SER A 11 -32.33 29.94 -33.39
C SER A 11 -31.70 28.59 -33.06
N LEU A 12 -30.62 28.24 -33.75
CA LEU A 12 -29.70 27.19 -33.33
C LEU A 12 -29.16 27.60 -31.95
N ALA A 13 -29.84 27.17 -30.89
CA ALA A 13 -29.30 27.12 -29.56
C ALA A 13 -28.14 26.12 -29.62
N GLN A 14 -26.93 26.62 -29.86
CA GLN A 14 -25.71 25.87 -29.59
C GLN A 14 -25.77 25.52 -28.10
N THR A 15 -26.11 24.25 -27.82
CA THR A 15 -25.92 23.68 -26.49
C THR A 15 -24.45 23.90 -26.15
N PRO A 16 -24.13 24.63 -25.07
CA PRO A 16 -22.74 24.73 -24.64
C PRO A 16 -22.21 23.30 -24.48
N PRO A 17 -20.98 22.99 -24.92
CA PRO A 17 -20.43 21.65 -24.76
C PRO A 17 -20.57 21.27 -23.29
N ALA A 18 -21.17 20.09 -23.04
CA ALA A 18 -21.27 19.55 -21.70
C ALA A 18 -19.89 19.66 -21.07
N ALA A 19 -19.76 20.42 -19.97
CA ALA A 19 -18.52 20.54 -19.24
C ALA A 19 -18.02 19.11 -19.01
N ALA A 20 -16.82 18.80 -19.51
CA ALA A 20 -16.27 17.45 -19.44
C ALA A 20 -16.37 17.00 -17.98
N GLU A 21 -17.23 16.01 -17.72
CA GLU A 21 -17.53 15.60 -16.36
C GLU A 21 -16.26 14.95 -15.79
N LEU A 22 -15.54 15.70 -14.96
CA LEU A 22 -14.27 15.25 -14.37
C LEU A 22 -14.55 13.98 -13.56
N LYS A 23 -13.88 12.89 -13.92
CA LYS A 23 -14.02 11.59 -13.24
C LYS A 23 -13.33 11.64 -11.87
N PRO A 24 -13.75 10.87 -10.86
CA PRO A 24 -13.04 10.78 -9.59
C PRO A 24 -11.55 10.41 -9.75
N TYR A 25 -10.68 10.94 -8.88
CA TYR A 25 -9.29 10.51 -8.81
C TYR A 25 -9.19 9.10 -8.22
N ARG A 26 -8.82 8.13 -9.04
CA ARG A 26 -8.55 6.75 -8.61
C ARG A 26 -7.06 6.53 -8.46
N ILE A 27 -6.65 6.21 -7.23
CA ILE A 27 -5.26 5.92 -6.88
C ILE A 27 -5.03 4.41 -7.03
N ALA A 28 -3.97 4.01 -7.71
CA ALA A 28 -3.54 2.61 -7.74
C ALA A 28 -2.83 2.22 -6.44
N ASP A 29 -2.72 0.91 -6.17
CA ASP A 29 -1.88 0.43 -5.09
C ASP A 29 -0.40 0.80 -5.29
N PHE A 30 0.33 0.77 -4.19
CA PHE A 30 1.74 1.14 -4.16
C PHE A 30 2.66 -0.02 -4.13
N GLU A 31 3.87 0.21 -4.64
CA GLU A 31 4.90 -0.79 -4.71
C GLU A 31 5.54 -0.98 -3.33
N LYS A 32 5.19 -2.10 -2.71
CA LYS A 32 5.82 -2.61 -1.50
C LYS A 32 6.98 -3.51 -1.89
N VAL A 33 7.98 -3.59 -1.03
CA VAL A 33 9.14 -4.46 -1.22
C VAL A 33 9.43 -5.25 0.04
N VAL A 34 9.93 -6.47 -0.14
CA VAL A 34 10.71 -7.13 0.91
C VAL A 34 12.15 -6.69 0.73
N LEU A 35 12.71 -6.15 1.81
CA LEU A 35 14.09 -5.71 1.87
C LEU A 35 15.01 -6.92 2.06
N PRO A 36 16.21 -6.88 1.46
CA PRO A 36 17.15 -7.96 1.64
C PRO A 36 17.57 -7.98 3.11
N SER A 37 17.80 -9.18 3.63
CA SER A 37 18.52 -9.32 4.90
C SER A 37 19.94 -8.75 4.75
N ALA A 38 20.59 -8.43 5.88
CA ALA A 38 22.03 -8.17 5.84
C ALA A 38 22.75 -9.37 5.20
N PRO A 39 23.88 -9.17 4.49
CA PRO A 39 24.65 -10.27 3.93
C PRO A 39 24.92 -11.35 4.99
N ASP A 40 24.72 -12.61 4.62
CA ASP A 40 24.90 -13.79 5.49
C ASP A 40 24.08 -13.76 6.80
N ALA A 41 22.98 -13.01 6.85
CA ALA A 41 22.13 -12.96 8.04
C ALA A 41 21.56 -14.35 8.38
N PHE A 42 21.07 -15.09 7.38
CA PHE A 42 20.43 -16.38 7.61
C PHE A 42 20.94 -17.49 6.68
N ALA A 43 21.34 -17.17 5.44
CA ALA A 43 21.77 -18.16 4.46
C ALA A 43 22.88 -19.09 4.99
N GLY A 44 22.72 -20.39 4.77
CA GLY A 44 23.62 -21.45 5.26
C GLY A 44 23.50 -21.77 6.75
N LYS A 45 22.69 -21.02 7.54
CA LYS A 45 22.54 -21.25 8.97
C LYS A 45 21.40 -22.23 9.27
N THR A 46 21.58 -22.99 10.34
CA THR A 46 20.53 -23.85 10.91
C THR A 46 20.09 -23.26 12.25
N PHE A 47 18.77 -23.15 12.43
CA PHE A 47 18.13 -22.60 13.61
C PHE A 47 17.33 -23.69 14.32
N ARG A 48 17.44 -23.75 15.64
CA ARG A 48 16.65 -24.65 16.49
C ARG A 48 15.49 -23.85 17.09
N LEU A 49 14.25 -24.17 16.70
CA LEU A 49 13.07 -23.34 16.96
C LEU A 49 12.00 -24.08 17.78
N LYS A 50 11.38 -23.37 18.72
CA LYS A 50 10.19 -23.83 19.46
C LYS A 50 8.91 -23.68 18.64
N ILE A 51 7.97 -24.59 18.87
CA ILE A 51 6.57 -24.41 18.45
C ILE A 51 5.99 -23.18 19.16
N LYS A 52 5.29 -22.31 18.42
CA LYS A 52 4.56 -21.14 18.94
C LYS A 52 5.46 -20.21 19.79
N GLY A 53 6.15 -19.31 19.12
CA GLY A 53 6.85 -18.19 19.78
C GLY A 53 8.04 -17.68 18.98
N ASP A 54 8.75 -18.60 18.32
CA ASP A 54 9.97 -18.25 17.61
C ASP A 54 9.67 -17.80 16.18
N THR A 55 10.26 -16.68 15.80
CA THR A 55 10.34 -16.23 14.41
C THR A 55 11.57 -16.87 13.78
N LEU A 56 11.38 -17.68 12.75
CA LEU A 56 12.46 -18.37 12.04
C LEU A 56 13.36 -17.37 11.29
N ILE A 57 12.72 -16.55 10.46
CA ILE A 57 13.35 -15.49 9.68
C ILE A 57 12.39 -14.31 9.62
N SER A 58 12.98 -13.12 9.62
CA SER A 58 12.26 -11.86 9.51
C SER A 58 13.00 -11.00 8.49
N PHE A 59 12.27 -10.55 7.48
CA PHE A 59 12.77 -9.63 6.46
C PHE A 59 12.06 -8.29 6.62
N GLY A 60 12.83 -7.20 6.51
CA GLY A 60 12.25 -5.86 6.54
C GLY A 60 11.23 -5.70 5.43
N LEU A 61 10.08 -5.10 5.73
CA LEU A 61 9.16 -4.64 4.70
C LEU A 61 9.33 -3.15 4.49
N GLY A 62 9.22 -2.73 3.24
CA GLY A 62 9.48 -1.36 2.85
C GLY A 62 8.60 -0.90 1.71
N TYR A 63 8.78 0.36 1.37
CA TYR A 63 8.29 0.96 0.14
C TYR A 63 9.41 0.95 -0.90
N ARG A 64 9.07 0.64 -2.16
CA ARG A 64 10.08 0.71 -3.23
C ARG A 64 10.61 2.13 -3.40
N PHE A 65 9.72 3.11 -3.35
CA PHE A 65 10.06 4.51 -3.51
C PHE A 65 9.29 5.34 -2.47
N VAL A 66 10.03 6.21 -1.77
CA VAL A 66 9.45 7.26 -0.94
C VAL A 66 10.05 8.61 -1.30
N ALA A 67 9.25 9.64 -1.09
CA ALA A 67 9.68 11.04 -1.06
C ALA A 67 9.37 11.58 0.34
N MET A 68 10.34 12.25 0.95
CA MET A 68 10.16 12.95 2.21
C MET A 68 10.30 14.44 1.98
N ASN A 69 9.27 15.23 2.25
CA ASN A 69 9.34 16.67 2.11
C ASN A 69 10.39 17.25 3.07
N SER A 70 11.26 18.13 2.58
CA SER A 70 12.30 18.76 3.42
C SER A 70 11.76 19.92 4.25
N GLU A 71 10.65 20.51 3.82
CA GLU A 71 10.02 21.69 4.41
C GLU A 71 8.53 21.43 4.65
N PRO A 72 7.87 22.16 5.58
CA PRO A 72 6.44 22.02 5.77
C PRO A 72 5.67 22.43 4.50
N ILE A 73 4.59 21.71 4.21
CA ILE A 73 3.70 22.04 3.10
C ILE A 73 2.41 22.61 3.69
N SER A 74 2.11 23.87 3.39
CA SER A 74 0.85 24.51 3.77
C SER A 74 0.00 24.75 2.53
N ALA A 75 -1.24 24.28 2.54
CA ALA A 75 -2.12 24.42 1.39
C ALA A 75 -3.60 24.35 1.77
N ASN A 76 -4.42 24.82 0.84
CA ASN A 76 -5.86 24.59 0.83
C ASN A 76 -6.19 23.68 -0.37
N VAL A 77 -6.68 22.46 -0.12
CA VAL A 77 -7.11 21.55 -1.19
C VAL A 77 -8.53 21.08 -0.89
N GLY A 78 -9.42 21.23 -1.87
CA GLY A 78 -10.84 20.89 -1.68
C GLY A 78 -11.52 21.73 -0.57
N GLY A 79 -11.07 22.97 -0.35
CA GLY A 79 -11.58 23.83 0.72
C GLY A 79 -11.09 23.46 2.12
N LEU A 80 -10.14 22.53 2.24
CA LEU A 80 -9.57 22.08 3.51
C LEU A 80 -8.16 22.63 3.65
N GLU A 81 -7.93 23.40 4.71
CA GLU A 81 -6.59 23.86 5.07
C GLU A 81 -5.83 22.76 5.81
N PHE A 82 -4.59 22.55 5.42
CA PHE A 82 -3.71 21.62 6.10
C PHE A 82 -2.26 22.11 6.11
N THR A 83 -1.53 21.61 7.09
CA THR A 83 -0.08 21.75 7.18
C THR A 83 0.52 20.37 7.36
N ILE A 84 1.35 19.96 6.40
CA ILE A 84 2.09 18.70 6.43
C ILE A 84 3.48 19.01 6.98
N PRO A 85 3.90 18.39 8.10
CA PRO A 85 5.21 18.65 8.68
C PRO A 85 6.34 18.17 7.77
N PRO A 86 7.57 18.70 7.91
CA PRO A 86 8.74 18.17 7.21
C PRO A 86 9.00 16.71 7.64
N GLY A 87 9.53 15.91 6.71
CA GLY A 87 9.82 14.50 6.92
C GLY A 87 8.63 13.55 6.74
N GLU A 88 7.45 14.07 6.36
CA GLU A 88 6.29 13.24 6.04
C GLU A 88 6.59 12.35 4.84
N ILE A 89 6.14 11.09 4.91
CA ILE A 89 6.45 10.09 3.89
C ILE A 89 5.35 10.12 2.83
N PHE A 90 5.74 10.46 1.61
CA PHE A 90 4.96 10.24 0.41
C PHE A 90 5.50 9.04 -0.35
N THR A 91 4.62 8.38 -1.07
CA THR A 91 4.93 7.19 -1.84
C THR A 91 4.41 7.39 -3.26
N GLN A 92 5.20 6.99 -4.25
CA GLN A 92 4.82 7.19 -5.65
C GLN A 92 3.54 6.41 -5.99
N ARG A 93 2.64 7.04 -6.74
CA ARG A 93 1.36 6.44 -7.15
C ARG A 93 1.08 6.67 -8.62
N LYS A 94 0.36 5.72 -9.22
CA LYS A 94 -0.37 5.97 -10.46
C LYS A 94 -1.77 6.46 -10.09
N VAL A 95 -2.18 7.58 -10.67
CA VAL A 95 -3.52 8.14 -10.47
C VAL A 95 -4.20 8.30 -11.83
N LYS A 96 -5.51 8.02 -11.89
CA LYS A 96 -6.34 8.20 -13.08
C LYS A 96 -7.57 9.02 -12.74
N GLY A 97 -8.10 9.75 -13.73
CA GLY A 97 -9.28 10.59 -13.56
C GLY A 97 -8.94 12.03 -13.19
N GLY A 98 -9.95 12.81 -12.85
CA GLY A 98 -9.88 14.25 -12.54
C GLY A 98 -9.16 15.04 -13.62
N ALA A 99 -8.36 16.01 -13.20
CA ALA A 99 -7.53 16.84 -14.06
C ALA A 99 -6.18 16.19 -14.42
N MET A 100 -6.00 14.86 -14.27
CA MET A 100 -4.72 14.21 -14.61
C MET A 100 -4.30 14.39 -16.07
N SER A 101 -5.25 14.66 -16.98
CA SER A 101 -4.96 15.01 -18.39
C SER A 101 -4.19 16.32 -18.56
N ASP A 102 -4.23 17.18 -17.55
CA ASP A 102 -3.67 18.53 -17.59
C ASP A 102 -2.21 18.55 -17.12
N LEU A 103 -1.72 17.42 -16.59
CA LEU A 103 -0.35 17.24 -16.18
C LEU A 103 0.54 16.78 -17.34
N PRO A 104 1.83 17.19 -17.36
CA PRO A 104 2.81 16.62 -18.28
C PRO A 104 2.91 15.10 -18.11
N ALA A 105 3.20 14.38 -19.20
CA ALA A 105 3.27 12.92 -19.19
C ALA A 105 4.36 12.36 -18.25
N GLN A 106 5.40 13.16 -17.98
CA GLN A 106 6.49 12.81 -17.06
C GLN A 106 6.20 13.09 -15.59
N ALA A 107 5.07 13.74 -15.25
CA ALA A 107 4.80 14.18 -13.90
C ALA A 107 4.85 13.02 -12.89
N VAL A 108 5.53 13.25 -11.77
CA VAL A 108 5.60 12.30 -10.66
C VAL A 108 4.53 12.65 -9.64
N ILE A 109 3.69 11.66 -9.31
CA ILE A 109 2.63 11.80 -8.32
C ILE A 109 3.05 11.08 -7.04
N LEU A 110 3.04 11.82 -5.93
CA LEU A 110 3.48 11.38 -4.62
C LEU A 110 2.32 11.50 -3.63
N CYS A 111 1.76 10.39 -3.16
CA CYS A 111 0.66 10.40 -2.19
C CYS A 111 1.13 10.00 -0.80
N GLN A 112 0.58 10.62 0.24
CA GLN A 112 0.92 10.31 1.64
C GLN A 112 0.83 8.80 1.91
N ALA A 113 1.82 8.27 2.63
CA ALA A 113 1.92 6.84 2.90
C ALA A 113 0.77 6.37 3.82
N PRO A 114 0.08 5.26 3.49
CA PRO A 114 -1.15 4.85 4.16
C PRO A 114 -0.96 4.31 5.59
N VAL A 115 0.28 4.10 6.04
CA VAL A 115 0.57 3.67 7.42
C VAL A 115 0.21 4.76 8.43
N GLN A 116 0.12 6.01 8.00
CA GLN A 116 -0.54 7.05 8.79
C GLN A 116 -2.06 6.93 8.60
N ARG A 117 -2.66 5.97 9.32
CA ARG A 117 -4.09 5.63 9.40
C ARG A 117 -5.03 6.76 9.86
N ASN A 118 -4.64 8.02 9.73
CA ASN A 118 -5.30 9.16 10.35
C ASN A 118 -5.87 10.18 9.37
N PHE A 119 -5.75 10.07 8.04
CA PHE A 119 -6.32 11.12 7.18
C PHE A 119 -7.86 11.12 7.19
N GLY A 120 -8.48 9.94 7.14
CA GLY A 120 -9.93 9.81 7.33
C GLY A 120 -10.40 10.22 8.74
N GLN A 121 -9.62 9.95 9.79
CA GLN A 121 -9.96 10.37 11.16
C GLN A 121 -9.70 11.86 11.43
N ALA A 122 -8.65 12.45 10.83
CA ALA A 122 -8.34 13.87 10.91
C ALA A 122 -9.38 14.69 10.13
N LEU A 123 -9.85 14.19 8.99
CA LEU A 123 -10.94 14.80 8.24
C LEU A 123 -12.30 14.63 8.91
N VAL A 124 -12.58 13.48 9.54
CA VAL A 124 -13.77 13.31 10.38
C VAL A 124 -13.71 14.19 11.64
N GLY A 125 -12.51 14.46 12.16
CA GLY A 125 -12.28 15.41 13.25
C GLY A 125 -12.44 16.87 12.84
N ALA A 126 -12.06 17.23 11.61
CA ALA A 126 -12.28 18.56 11.03
C ALA A 126 -13.73 18.76 10.52
N ALA A 127 -14.39 17.67 10.13
CA ALA A 127 -15.78 17.64 9.73
C ALA A 127 -16.67 17.30 10.93
N THR A 128 -16.92 18.28 11.80
CA THR A 128 -18.12 18.36 12.65
C THR A 128 -19.44 18.37 11.85
N LEU A 129 -19.40 18.13 10.54
CA LEU A 129 -20.48 18.17 9.58
C LEU A 129 -20.59 16.78 8.92
N GLY A 130 -21.51 15.96 9.43
CA GLY A 130 -22.10 14.79 8.74
C GLY A 130 -21.15 13.76 8.11
N LEU A 131 -20.94 12.62 8.78
CA LEU A 131 -20.26 11.44 8.23
C LEU A 131 -20.81 10.99 6.86
N THR A 132 -22.09 11.20 6.60
CA THR A 132 -22.77 10.91 5.33
C THR A 132 -22.33 11.84 4.20
N GLU A 133 -22.10 13.12 4.46
CA GLU A 133 -21.59 14.07 3.47
C GLU A 133 -20.12 13.78 3.16
N PHE A 134 -19.34 13.40 4.17
CA PHE A 134 -17.96 12.98 3.99
C PHE A 134 -17.85 11.72 3.11
N ALA A 135 -18.63 10.68 3.41
CA ALA A 135 -18.65 9.43 2.66
C ALA A 135 -19.17 9.61 1.22
N ALA A 136 -20.07 10.59 0.98
CA ALA A 136 -20.50 10.95 -0.36
C ALA A 136 -19.42 11.74 -1.14
N ARG A 137 -18.60 12.52 -0.44
CA ARG A 137 -17.59 13.41 -1.02
C ARG A 137 -16.25 12.72 -1.31
N TYR A 138 -15.87 11.71 -0.53
CA TYR A 138 -14.56 11.06 -0.60
C TYR A 138 -14.66 9.53 -0.54
N LEU A 139 -13.74 8.84 -1.22
CA LEU A 139 -13.50 7.42 -1.04
C LEU A 139 -12.88 7.14 0.34
N SER A 140 -13.02 5.90 0.82
CA SER A 140 -12.53 5.45 2.11
C SER A 140 -11.01 5.55 2.29
N ASP A 141 -10.27 5.69 1.19
CA ASP A 141 -8.82 5.72 1.09
C ASP A 141 -8.28 7.08 0.62
N VAL A 142 -9.07 8.15 0.80
CA VAL A 142 -8.68 9.53 0.44
C VAL A 142 -7.31 9.90 1.02
N GLN A 143 -6.46 10.51 0.19
CA GLN A 143 -5.07 10.85 0.51
C GLN A 143 -4.71 12.20 -0.12
N VAL A 144 -3.85 12.98 0.55
CA VAL A 144 -3.20 14.13 -0.09
C VAL A 144 -2.09 13.62 -1.01
N CYS A 145 -2.10 14.11 -2.24
CA CYS A 145 -1.10 13.81 -3.23
C CYS A 145 -0.45 15.09 -3.75
N GLY A 146 0.87 15.11 -3.79
CA GLY A 146 1.66 16.13 -4.46
C GLY A 146 2.04 15.73 -5.88
N VAL A 147 2.31 16.75 -6.69
CA VAL A 147 2.76 16.62 -8.07
C VAL A 147 4.08 17.36 -8.22
N ASP A 148 5.06 16.65 -8.79
CA ASP A 148 6.30 17.17 -9.35
C ASP A 148 6.19 17.02 -10.88
N ALA A 149 5.73 18.09 -11.56
CA ALA A 149 5.43 18.05 -12.99
C ALA A 149 6.69 18.08 -13.85
N ASP A 150 7.77 18.71 -13.34
CA ASP A 150 9.03 18.89 -14.05
C ASP A 150 10.09 17.82 -13.73
N VAL A 151 9.81 16.96 -12.74
CA VAL A 151 10.71 15.90 -12.24
C VAL A 151 12.01 16.50 -11.68
N ASP A 152 11.90 17.65 -11.01
CA ASP A 152 13.03 18.42 -10.51
C ASP A 152 13.27 18.22 -8.99
N GLY A 153 12.49 17.34 -8.35
CA GLY A 153 12.58 17.07 -6.92
C GLY A 153 11.78 18.05 -6.07
N LYS A 154 10.84 18.81 -6.65
CA LYS A 154 9.94 19.71 -5.93
C LYS A 154 8.49 19.37 -6.22
N MET A 155 7.66 19.47 -5.18
CA MET A 155 6.21 19.42 -5.35
C MET A 155 5.68 20.84 -5.52
N GLU A 156 5.04 21.15 -6.64
CA GLU A 156 4.44 22.47 -6.87
C GLU A 156 2.90 22.49 -6.85
N LYS A 157 2.27 21.31 -6.88
CA LYS A 157 0.80 21.20 -6.79
C LYS A 157 0.40 20.11 -5.82
N LEU A 158 -0.78 20.27 -5.24
CA LEU A 158 -1.44 19.23 -4.43
C LEU A 158 -2.86 18.96 -4.94
N PHE A 159 -3.35 17.75 -4.69
CA PHE A 159 -4.75 17.38 -4.91
C PHE A 159 -5.19 16.30 -3.90
N LEU A 160 -6.50 16.10 -3.79
CA LEU A 160 -7.07 15.02 -2.99
C LEU A 160 -7.31 13.79 -3.87
N GLY A 161 -6.43 12.80 -3.78
CA GLY A 161 -6.68 11.50 -4.38
C GLY A 161 -7.83 10.80 -3.65
N GLY A 162 -8.76 10.20 -4.39
CA GLY A 162 -9.98 9.62 -3.83
C GLY A 162 -11.14 10.60 -3.63
N ALA A 163 -11.03 11.86 -4.07
CA ALA A 163 -12.18 12.77 -4.14
C ALA A 163 -13.20 12.33 -5.20
N ASN A 164 -14.50 12.44 -4.88
CA ASN A 164 -15.61 12.12 -5.79
C ASN A 164 -16.32 13.35 -6.35
N ARG A 165 -16.32 14.47 -5.62
CA ARG A 165 -17.04 15.68 -6.03
C ARG A 165 -16.19 16.50 -6.99
N SER A 166 -16.77 16.92 -8.11
CA SER A 166 -16.10 17.72 -9.14
C SER A 166 -15.43 19.00 -8.62
N ALA A 167 -16.00 19.66 -7.61
CA ALA A 167 -15.42 20.83 -6.97
C ALA A 167 -14.08 20.56 -6.27
N ASP A 168 -13.80 19.30 -5.92
CA ASP A 168 -12.58 18.86 -5.24
C ASP A 168 -11.59 18.18 -6.19
N LEU A 169 -11.94 18.07 -7.48
CA LEU A 169 -11.14 17.39 -8.51
C LEU A 169 -10.09 18.29 -9.19
N GLY A 170 -9.66 19.36 -8.52
CA GLY A 170 -8.64 20.28 -9.02
C GLY A 170 -7.26 20.06 -8.40
N PHE A 171 -6.26 20.68 -9.02
CA PHE A 171 -4.96 20.91 -8.39
C PHE A 171 -4.99 22.25 -7.67
N SER A 172 -4.42 22.28 -6.47
CA SER A 172 -4.07 23.52 -5.78
C SER A 172 -2.59 23.78 -5.96
N ASP A 173 -2.25 24.96 -6.46
CA ASP A 173 -0.86 25.41 -6.50
C ASP A 173 -0.34 25.63 -5.06
N ILE A 174 0.91 25.24 -4.83
CA ILE A 174 1.63 25.49 -3.59
C ILE A 174 2.94 26.21 -3.89
N VAL A 175 3.52 26.84 -2.86
CA VAL A 175 4.94 27.21 -2.94
C VAL A 175 5.73 25.92 -3.16
N PRO A 176 6.60 25.83 -4.18
CA PRO A 176 7.32 24.60 -4.47
C PRO A 176 8.12 24.11 -3.27
N VAL A 177 7.86 22.87 -2.84
CA VAL A 177 8.53 22.25 -1.69
C VAL A 177 9.44 21.13 -2.17
N ALA A 178 10.73 21.23 -1.86
CA ALA A 178 11.69 20.19 -2.17
C ALA A 178 11.42 18.90 -1.37
N TYR A 179 11.77 17.76 -1.96
CA TYR A 179 11.71 16.46 -1.28
C TYR A 179 12.98 15.64 -1.51
N VAL A 180 13.24 14.74 -0.56
CA VAL A 180 14.32 13.76 -0.65
C VAL A 180 13.73 12.41 -1.02
N ALA A 181 14.10 11.91 -2.19
CA ALA A 181 13.74 10.57 -2.63
C ALA A 181 14.64 9.50 -1.99
N ARG A 182 14.04 8.36 -1.62
CA ARG A 182 14.74 7.14 -1.20
C ARG A 182 14.10 5.93 -1.83
N GLU A 183 14.94 5.01 -2.30
CA GLU A 183 14.49 3.70 -2.73
C GLU A 183 14.61 2.68 -1.60
N ASN A 184 13.77 1.63 -1.64
CA ASN A 184 13.79 0.49 -0.71
C ASN A 184 13.77 0.94 0.76
N PHE A 185 12.88 1.89 1.06
CA PHE A 185 12.78 2.50 2.39
C PHE A 185 12.05 1.57 3.36
N ALA A 186 12.72 1.19 4.45
CA ALA A 186 12.16 0.33 5.48
C ALA A 186 11.02 1.01 6.24
N VAL A 187 9.90 0.31 6.44
CA VAL A 187 8.86 0.73 7.38
C VAL A 187 9.25 0.22 8.76
N PRO A 188 9.54 1.10 9.73
CA PRO A 188 10.00 0.67 11.06
C PRO A 188 8.99 -0.27 11.73
N GLY A 189 9.50 -1.37 12.28
CA GLY A 189 8.70 -2.34 13.02
C GLY A 189 7.79 -3.23 12.16
N VAL A 190 7.78 -3.07 10.84
CA VAL A 190 6.99 -3.90 9.92
C VAL A 190 7.90 -4.87 9.17
N ASN A 191 7.67 -6.16 9.34
CA ASN A 191 8.50 -7.21 8.75
C ASN A 191 7.66 -8.34 8.17
N LEU A 192 8.17 -9.01 7.14
CA LEU A 192 7.69 -10.30 6.70
C LEU A 192 8.34 -11.35 7.59
N ALA A 193 7.55 -12.16 8.27
CA ALA A 193 8.04 -13.19 9.17
C ALA A 193 7.55 -14.57 8.77
N VAL A 194 8.40 -15.57 8.98
CA VAL A 194 8.05 -16.97 8.85
C VAL A 194 8.08 -17.60 10.25
N ARG A 195 7.00 -18.28 10.63
CA ARG A 195 6.84 -18.90 11.95
C ARG A 195 6.37 -20.34 11.84
N ILE A 196 6.79 -21.17 12.79
CA ILE A 196 6.16 -22.46 13.05
C ILE A 196 4.97 -22.21 13.98
N THR A 197 3.76 -22.34 13.45
CA THR A 197 2.53 -21.96 14.14
C THR A 197 1.88 -23.13 14.85
N ASP A 198 2.02 -24.35 14.35
CA ASP A 198 1.48 -25.54 15.01
C ASP A 198 2.20 -26.82 14.58
N VAL A 199 1.92 -27.92 15.28
CA VAL A 199 2.26 -29.29 14.88
C VAL A 199 0.99 -30.12 14.99
N LEU A 200 0.37 -30.39 13.84
CA LEU A 200 -0.82 -31.25 13.77
C LEU A 200 -0.43 -32.68 13.37
N LEU A 201 -1.42 -33.57 13.27
CA LEU A 201 -1.29 -34.96 12.80
C LEU A 201 -0.47 -35.15 11.51
N PHE A 202 -0.32 -34.10 10.69
CA PHE A 202 0.39 -34.13 9.41
C PHE A 202 1.73 -33.40 9.42
N GLY A 203 2.31 -33.13 10.60
CA GLY A 203 3.60 -32.44 10.76
C GLY A 203 3.47 -30.94 11.07
N PRO A 204 4.61 -30.21 11.16
CA PRO A 204 4.59 -28.80 11.47
C PRO A 204 3.90 -27.97 10.39
N GLN A 205 3.28 -26.90 10.85
CA GLN A 205 2.67 -25.86 10.04
C GLN A 205 3.55 -24.62 10.09
N ILE A 206 4.00 -24.21 8.91
CA ILE A 206 4.79 -22.99 8.74
C ILE A 206 3.91 -21.93 8.13
N THR A 207 3.70 -20.83 8.85
CA THR A 207 2.90 -19.69 8.39
C THR A 207 3.82 -18.53 8.03
N VAL A 208 3.50 -17.90 6.91
CA VAL A 208 4.09 -16.62 6.52
C VAL A 208 3.12 -15.53 6.94
N GLY A 209 3.63 -14.51 7.62
CA GLY A 209 2.82 -13.42 8.15
C GLY A 209 3.55 -12.09 8.16
N VAL A 210 2.80 -11.03 8.41
CA VAL A 210 3.36 -9.71 8.69
C VAL A 210 3.49 -9.55 10.21
N MET A 211 4.68 -9.17 10.64
CA MET A 211 4.95 -8.69 11.99
C MET A 211 4.83 -7.17 11.98
N ASN A 212 4.01 -6.63 12.88
CA ASN A 212 4.01 -5.20 13.20
C ASN A 212 4.26 -5.05 14.72
N GLY A 213 5.48 -4.69 15.07
CA GLY A 213 5.96 -4.79 16.45
C GLY A 213 5.98 -6.25 16.92
N GLN A 214 5.20 -6.57 17.96
CA GLN A 214 5.07 -7.95 18.47
C GLN A 214 3.89 -8.73 17.87
N LYS A 215 2.99 -8.05 17.13
CA LYS A 215 1.80 -8.68 16.56
C LYS A 215 2.13 -9.39 15.26
N PHE A 216 1.85 -10.69 15.21
CA PHE A 216 1.90 -11.49 13.99
C PHE A 216 0.52 -11.57 13.36
N THR A 217 0.41 -11.38 12.05
CA THR A 217 -0.82 -11.62 11.31
C THR A 217 -0.53 -12.46 10.08
N ALA A 218 -1.16 -13.62 10.00
CA ALA A 218 -0.97 -14.56 8.90
C ALA A 218 -1.44 -13.94 7.58
N LEU A 219 -0.68 -14.20 6.51
CA LEU A 219 -1.06 -13.81 5.17
C LEU A 219 -1.93 -14.90 4.53
N SER A 220 -2.99 -14.48 3.85
CA SER A 220 -3.79 -15.37 3.00
C SER A 220 -3.20 -15.49 1.59
N THR A 221 -2.36 -14.52 1.20
CA THR A 221 -1.64 -14.51 -0.07
C THR A 221 -0.40 -13.64 0.03
N LEU A 222 0.69 -14.12 -0.56
CA LEU A 222 1.89 -13.35 -0.84
C LEU A 222 2.21 -13.49 -2.33
N SER A 223 2.33 -12.38 -3.06
CA SER A 223 2.83 -12.35 -4.43
C SER A 223 4.18 -11.65 -4.45
N PHE A 224 5.08 -12.08 -5.33
CA PHE A 224 6.40 -11.49 -5.50
C PHE A 224 6.74 -11.34 -6.99
N GLU A 225 7.51 -10.32 -7.34
CA GLU A 225 8.01 -10.17 -8.71
C GLU A 225 9.11 -11.19 -9.01
N LYS A 226 8.96 -11.89 -10.14
CA LYS A 226 9.96 -12.79 -10.71
C LYS A 226 10.03 -12.54 -12.21
N ASN A 227 11.21 -12.15 -12.70
CA ASN A 227 11.44 -11.86 -14.12
C ASN A 227 10.42 -10.86 -14.73
N GLY A 228 10.14 -9.77 -14.01
CA GLY A 228 9.21 -8.73 -14.48
C GLY A 228 7.72 -9.06 -14.33
N LYS A 229 7.36 -10.18 -13.66
CA LYS A 229 5.96 -10.60 -13.47
C LYS A 229 5.69 -10.93 -12.01
N MET A 230 4.56 -10.47 -11.50
CA MET A 230 4.07 -10.88 -10.17
C MET A 230 3.63 -12.35 -10.22
N VAL A 231 4.25 -13.18 -9.39
CA VAL A 231 3.91 -14.59 -9.18
C VAL A 231 3.31 -14.73 -7.80
N ARG A 232 2.15 -15.38 -7.72
CA ARG A 232 1.44 -15.63 -6.46
C ARG A 232 1.99 -16.89 -5.80
N SER A 233 2.40 -16.77 -4.54
CA SER A 233 2.70 -17.91 -3.68
C SER A 233 1.38 -18.42 -3.07
N THR A 234 1.12 -19.72 -3.22
CA THR A 234 -0.05 -20.42 -2.67
C THR A 234 0.13 -20.72 -1.19
N ALA A 235 0.33 -19.69 -0.38
CA ALA A 235 0.27 -19.80 1.07
C ALA A 235 -1.19 -19.70 1.54
N TYR A 236 -1.95 -20.79 1.39
CA TYR A 236 -3.20 -20.92 2.16
C TYR A 236 -2.83 -21.22 3.61
N GLU A 237 -2.74 -20.16 4.43
CA GLU A 237 -2.68 -20.10 5.91
C GLU A 237 -1.50 -20.81 6.60
N SER A 238 -0.97 -21.92 6.07
CA SER A 238 0.11 -22.72 6.62
C SER A 238 0.64 -23.75 5.63
N ILE A 239 1.96 -23.81 5.44
CA ILE A 239 2.66 -24.85 4.69
C ILE A 239 2.81 -26.06 5.61
N LYS A 240 2.14 -27.17 5.26
CA LYS A 240 2.24 -28.44 5.99
C LYS A 240 3.49 -29.20 5.56
N VAL A 241 4.35 -29.54 6.51
CA VAL A 241 5.53 -30.37 6.28
C VAL A 241 5.15 -31.84 6.41
N LYS A 242 5.06 -32.53 5.27
CA LYS A 242 4.54 -33.90 5.18
C LYS A 242 5.60 -34.95 5.49
N LYS A 243 6.87 -34.64 5.24
CA LYS A 243 8.02 -35.53 5.49
C LYS A 243 9.24 -34.72 5.86
N LEU A 244 10.21 -35.35 6.52
CA LEU A 244 11.48 -34.72 6.90
C LEU A 244 12.65 -35.50 6.29
N PRO A 245 13.68 -34.84 5.73
CA PRO A 245 13.75 -33.40 5.50
C PRO A 245 12.82 -32.95 4.36
N GLN A 246 12.36 -31.70 4.40
CA GLN A 246 11.54 -31.11 3.32
C GLN A 246 11.91 -29.65 3.05
N ASP A 247 12.03 -29.34 1.76
CA ASP A 247 12.27 -28.00 1.25
C ASP A 247 10.96 -27.22 1.11
N ILE A 248 11.03 -25.93 1.46
CA ILE A 248 9.92 -24.98 1.45
C ILE A 248 10.41 -23.71 0.79
N ALA A 249 9.80 -23.38 -0.35
CA ALA A 249 10.07 -22.14 -1.06
C ALA A 249 9.04 -21.07 -0.65
N ILE A 250 9.52 -19.88 -0.31
CA ILE A 250 8.70 -18.71 0.00
C ILE A 250 9.27 -17.54 -0.82
N GLY A 251 8.68 -17.28 -1.98
CA GLY A 251 9.24 -16.30 -2.91
C GLY A 251 10.63 -16.73 -3.42
N SER A 252 11.62 -15.86 -3.23
CA SER A 252 13.02 -16.14 -3.49
C SER A 252 13.69 -16.95 -2.37
N ALA A 253 13.19 -16.91 -1.14
CA ALA A 253 13.77 -17.66 -0.02
C ALA A 253 13.53 -19.18 -0.13
N LEU A 254 14.51 -19.96 0.31
CA LEU A 254 14.45 -21.44 0.37
C LEU A 254 14.85 -21.93 1.75
N LEU A 255 13.97 -22.69 2.38
CA LEU A 255 14.14 -23.25 3.72
C LEU A 255 14.09 -24.77 3.66
N THR A 256 14.77 -25.44 4.58
CA THR A 256 14.70 -26.88 4.76
C THR A 256 14.39 -27.20 6.21
N VAL A 257 13.24 -27.80 6.46
CA VAL A 257 12.94 -28.38 7.78
C VAL A 257 13.65 -29.72 7.85
N LYS A 258 14.69 -29.82 8.68
CA LYS A 258 15.61 -30.97 8.74
C LYS A 258 15.07 -32.06 9.66
N SER A 259 14.68 -31.69 10.87
CA SER A 259 14.35 -32.62 11.96
C SER A 259 13.27 -32.05 12.89
N TYR A 260 12.71 -32.93 13.74
CA TYR A 260 11.83 -32.56 14.84
C TYR A 260 12.18 -33.39 16.08
N ASP A 261 12.44 -32.72 17.19
CA ASP A 261 12.57 -33.33 18.51
C ASP A 261 11.19 -33.33 19.19
N PRO A 262 10.53 -34.50 19.34
CA PRO A 262 9.21 -34.58 19.96
C PRO A 262 9.22 -34.37 21.48
N ILE A 263 10.37 -34.55 22.14
CA ILE A 263 10.52 -34.39 23.59
C ILE A 263 10.62 -32.91 23.92
N GLU A 264 11.54 -32.21 23.25
CA GLU A 264 11.75 -30.78 23.47
C GLU A 264 10.79 -29.89 22.68
N LYS A 265 10.05 -30.48 21.73
CA LYS A 265 9.16 -29.78 20.78
C LYS A 265 9.91 -28.72 19.97
N MET A 266 11.10 -29.10 19.48
CA MET A 266 12.02 -28.24 18.75
C MET A 266 12.19 -28.71 17.30
N PHE A 267 12.36 -27.78 16.37
CA PHE A 267 12.66 -28.05 14.96
C PHE A 267 14.04 -27.51 14.59
N ASP A 268 14.81 -28.30 13.84
CA ASP A 268 15.98 -27.76 13.15
C ASP A 268 15.57 -27.33 11.73
N VAL A 269 15.75 -26.04 11.44
CA VAL A 269 15.42 -25.45 10.14
C VAL A 269 16.65 -24.76 9.57
N GLU A 270 17.05 -25.16 8.36
CA GLU A 270 18.13 -24.53 7.62
C GLU A 270 17.58 -23.51 6.62
N VAL A 271 18.23 -22.36 6.53
CA VAL A 271 17.96 -21.38 5.48
C VAL A 271 18.97 -21.59 4.36
N LYS A 272 18.55 -22.23 3.27
CA LYS A 272 19.42 -22.50 2.12
C LYS A 272 19.68 -21.23 1.30
N ARG A 273 18.68 -20.35 1.22
CA ARG A 273 18.75 -19.07 0.49
C ARG A 273 17.86 -18.02 1.15
N ASP A 274 18.41 -16.82 1.29
CA ASP A 274 17.70 -15.65 1.83
C ASP A 274 16.73 -15.04 0.82
N PHE A 275 15.89 -14.12 1.29
CA PHE A 275 15.00 -13.35 0.42
C PHE A 275 15.80 -12.28 -0.33
N GLU A 276 15.77 -12.33 -1.65
CA GLU A 276 16.28 -11.26 -2.53
C GLU A 276 15.25 -10.12 -2.62
N VAL A 277 15.71 -8.89 -2.85
CA VAL A 277 14.81 -7.73 -3.03
C VAL A 277 13.77 -8.05 -4.09
N ALA A 278 12.50 -8.00 -3.72
CA ALA A 278 11.41 -8.23 -4.64
C ALA A 278 10.24 -7.31 -4.34
N LEU A 279 9.58 -6.83 -5.39
CA LEU A 279 8.24 -6.27 -5.24
C LEU A 279 7.33 -7.32 -4.63
N VAL A 280 6.50 -6.89 -3.70
CA VAL A 280 5.52 -7.77 -3.06
C VAL A 280 4.14 -7.15 -3.05
N ASP A 281 3.15 -8.03 -3.13
CA ASP A 281 1.79 -7.72 -2.78
C ASP A 281 1.31 -8.73 -1.74
N TRP A 282 0.69 -8.25 -0.67
CA TRP A 282 0.22 -9.09 0.42
C TRP A 282 -1.22 -8.75 0.78
N ILE A 283 -2.01 -9.81 0.95
CA ILE A 283 -3.37 -9.71 1.48
C ILE A 283 -3.32 -10.36 2.85
N ILE A 284 -3.56 -9.53 3.87
CA ILE A 284 -3.72 -9.99 5.25
C ILE A 284 -5.12 -10.59 5.34
N ASN A 285 -5.26 -11.80 5.91
CA ASN A 285 -6.59 -12.35 6.17
C ASN A 285 -7.33 -11.39 7.13
N PRO A 286 -8.42 -10.74 6.72
CA PRO A 286 -9.24 -9.99 7.65
C PRO A 286 -10.08 -11.01 8.43
N GLU A 287 -9.46 -11.77 9.33
CA GLU A 287 -10.23 -12.51 10.32
C GLU A 287 -10.92 -11.48 11.22
N VAL A 288 -12.18 -11.23 10.86
CA VAL A 288 -13.28 -10.65 11.62
C VAL A 288 -12.86 -9.62 12.67
N ILE A 289 -12.88 -8.34 12.28
CA ILE A 289 -13.07 -7.26 13.25
C ILE A 289 -14.50 -7.41 13.78
N TYR A 290 -14.69 -8.15 14.86
CA TYR A 290 -15.88 -8.00 15.68
C TYR A 290 -15.80 -6.60 16.32
N ILE A 291 -16.58 -5.67 15.79
CA ILE A 291 -16.92 -4.45 16.53
C ILE A 291 -17.94 -4.92 17.57
N TYR A 292 -17.51 -5.07 18.82
CA TYR A 292 -18.44 -5.09 19.94
C TYR A 292 -18.91 -3.65 20.13
N PHE A 293 -20.21 -3.43 19.96
CA PHE A 293 -20.89 -2.20 20.40
C PHE A 293 -21.00 -2.16 21.92
#